data_AF-A0A508T7W7-F1
#
_entry.id   AF-A0A508T7W7-F1
#
_cell.length_a   1.000
_cell.length_b   1.000
_cell.length_c   1.000
_cell.angle_alpha   90.00
_cell.angle_beta   90.00
_cell.angle_gamma   90.00
#
_symmetry.space_group_name_H-M   'P 1'
#
loop_
_entity.id
_entity.type
_entity.pdbx_description
1 polymer ?
#
loop_
_entity_poly.entity_id
_entity_poly.type
_entity_poly.pdbx_seq_one_letter_code
_entity_poly.pdbx_strand_id
1 'polypeptide(L)'
;MAAELAKRFVSLLSGSDIAGLDEWITQAGNSELKSLANGIARDIDAVRAAMTTSWTTSPVEGQISRIKAIKRQMYGGASYPLLRRRVLLAA
;
A
#
# COMPACT_ATOMS: atom_id res chain seq x y z
N MET A 1 -10.47 -21.53 0.97
CA MET A 1 -9.00 -21.60 1.01
C MET A 1 -8.36 -20.21 0.88
N ALA A 2 -8.66 -19.43 -0.17
CA ALA A 2 -8.10 -18.08 -0.36
C ALA A 2 -8.48 -17.07 0.75
N ALA A 3 -9.73 -17.10 1.23
CA ALA A 3 -10.16 -16.23 2.34
C ALA A 3 -9.39 -16.48 3.64
N GLU A 4 -8.99 -17.72 3.89
CA GLU A 4 -8.20 -18.07 5.09
C GLU A 4 -6.75 -17.59 4.95
N LEU A 5 -6.16 -17.75 3.76
CA LEU A 5 -4.84 -17.17 3.46
C LEU A 5 -4.85 -15.64 3.60
N ALA A 6 -5.92 -14.96 3.16
CA ALA A 6 -6.04 -13.52 3.31
C ALA A 6 -6.12 -13.09 4.79
N LYS A 7 -6.88 -13.81 5.62
CA LYS A 7 -6.93 -13.56 7.08
C LYS A 7 -5.58 -13.79 7.74
N ARG A 8 -4.92 -14.91 7.43
CA ARG A 8 -3.58 -15.25 7.95
C ARG A 8 -2.57 -14.16 7.61
N PHE A 9 -2.63 -13.61 6.39
CA PHE A 9 -1.75 -12.51 5.97
C PHE A 9 -1.91 -11.26 6.85
N VAL A 10 -3.14 -10.84 7.13
CA VAL A 10 -3.40 -9.67 7.99
C VAL A 10 -2.89 -9.91 9.41
N SER A 11 -3.08 -11.11 9.95
CA SER A 11 -2.54 -11.50 11.26
C SER A 11 -1.01 -11.46 11.28
N LEU A 12 -0.33 -11.95 10.24
CA LEU A 12 1.13 -11.91 10.13
C LEU A 12 1.67 -10.47 10.11
N LEU A 13 1.04 -9.58 9.34
CA LEU A 13 1.42 -8.16 9.29
C LEU A 13 1.22 -7.46 10.65
N SER A 14 0.18 -7.82 11.39
CA SER A 14 -0.12 -7.24 12.70
C SER A 14 0.83 -7.76 13.79
N GLY A 15 1.28 -9.01 13.68
CA GLY A 15 2.18 -9.66 14.63
C GLY A 15 3.67 -9.46 14.37
N SER A 16 4.05 -8.82 13.25
CA SER A 16 5.45 -8.65 12.82
C SER A 16 6.23 -9.96 12.67
N ASP A 17 5.56 -11.07 12.33
CA ASP A 17 6.19 -12.37 12.11
C ASP A 17 6.73 -12.49 10.68
N ILE A 18 8.01 -12.16 10.51
CA ILE A 18 8.70 -12.19 9.22
C ILE A 18 8.91 -13.63 8.72
N ALA A 19 9.14 -14.59 9.63
CA ALA A 19 9.36 -15.98 9.23
C ALA A 19 8.06 -16.61 8.71
N GLY A 20 6.93 -16.29 9.33
CA GLY A 20 5.61 -16.71 8.86
C GLY A 20 5.20 -16.10 7.52
N LEU A 21 5.77 -14.94 7.14
CA LEU A 21 5.52 -14.30 5.85
C LEU A 21 6.08 -15.11 4.67
N ASP A 22 7.30 -15.62 4.77
CA ASP A 22 7.95 -16.40 3.69
C ASP A 22 7.19 -17.72 3.43
N GLU A 23 6.72 -18.36 4.50
CA GLU A 23 5.85 -19.54 4.40
C GLU A 23 4.52 -19.20 3.73
N TRP A 24 3.91 -18.08 4.12
CA TRP A 24 2.66 -17.61 3.54
C TRP A 24 2.80 -17.30 2.04
N ILE A 25 3.89 -16.67 1.60
CA ILE A 25 4.14 -16.39 0.17
C ILE A 25 4.16 -17.68 -0.64
N THR A 26 4.83 -18.72 -0.12
CA THR A 26 4.91 -20.02 -0.78
C THR A 26 3.53 -20.67 -0.92
N GLN A 27 2.71 -20.62 0.14
CA GLN A 27 1.35 -21.17 0.12
C GLN A 27 0.41 -20.35 -0.80
N ALA A 28 0.49 -19.02 -0.72
CA ALA A 28 -0.32 -18.11 -1.54
C ALA A 28 0.02 -18.19 -3.03
N GLY A 29 1.28 -18.50 -3.38
CA GLY A 29 1.73 -18.72 -4.75
C GLY A 29 1.02 -19.86 -5.50
N ASN A 30 0.44 -20.82 -4.77
CA ASN A 30 -0.33 -21.94 -5.33
C ASN A 30 -1.85 -21.72 -5.26
N SER A 31 -2.30 -20.50 -4.95
CA SER A 31 -3.71 -20.15 -4.76
C SER A 31 -4.15 -19.04 -5.73
N GLU A 32 -5.41 -18.62 -5.60
CA GLU A 32 -5.96 -17.45 -6.29
C GLU A 32 -5.23 -16.14 -5.93
N LEU A 33 -4.47 -16.13 -4.83
CA LEU A 33 -3.64 -14.99 -4.39
C LEU A 33 -2.23 -14.99 -5.01
N LYS A 34 -1.94 -15.83 -6.00
CA LYS A 34 -0.62 -15.94 -6.62
C LYS A 34 -0.05 -14.60 -7.10
N SER A 35 -0.87 -13.74 -7.71
CA SER A 35 -0.41 -12.42 -8.18
C SER A 35 0.01 -11.51 -7.02
N LEU A 36 -0.70 -11.56 -5.90
CA LEU A 36 -0.39 -10.85 -4.68
C LEU A 36 0.90 -11.39 -4.05
N ALA A 37 1.02 -12.72 -3.93
CA ALA A 37 2.22 -13.37 -3.40
C ALA A 37 3.47 -12.99 -4.20
N ASN A 38 3.36 -13.00 -5.53
CA ASN A 38 4.45 -12.57 -6.42
C ASN A 38 4.79 -11.08 -6.24
N GLY A 39 3.79 -10.22 -6.03
CA GLY A 39 4.01 -8.80 -5.75
C GLY A 39 4.78 -8.59 -4.45
N ILE A 40 4.32 -9.22 -3.38
CA ILE A 40 4.96 -9.15 -2.06
C ILE A 40 6.38 -9.73 -2.11
N ALA A 41 6.59 -10.84 -2.82
CA ALA A 41 7.91 -11.44 -2.97
C ALA A 41 8.90 -10.51 -3.70
N ARG A 42 8.45 -9.73 -4.68
CA ARG A 42 9.30 -8.73 -5.35
C ARG A 42 9.70 -7.59 -4.42
N ASP A 43 8.78 -7.17 -3.54
CA ASP A 43 8.96 -6.03 -2.64
C ASP A 43 9.24 -6.47 -1.20
N ILE A 44 9.83 -7.66 -1.01
CA ILE A 44 9.97 -8.31 0.31
C ILE A 44 10.75 -7.46 1.31
N ASP A 45 11.79 -6.74 0.86
CA ASP A 45 12.58 -5.88 1.73
C ASP A 45 11.77 -4.68 2.22
N ALA A 46 10.92 -4.10 1.37
CA ALA A 46 10.02 -3.02 1.75
C ALA A 46 8.93 -3.51 2.72
N VAL A 47 8.41 -4.71 2.51
CA VAL A 47 7.40 -5.33 3.39
C VAL A 47 8.01 -5.64 4.76
N ARG A 48 9.22 -6.21 4.80
CA ARG A 48 9.96 -6.45 6.04
C ARG A 48 10.24 -5.15 6.78
N ALA A 49 10.71 -4.12 6.07
CA ALA A 49 10.91 -2.80 6.64
C ALA A 49 9.62 -2.21 7.20
N ALA A 50 8.48 -2.37 6.51
CA ALA A 50 7.18 -1.92 6.98
C ALA A 50 6.71 -2.67 8.25
N MET A 51 7.13 -3.92 8.45
CA MET A 51 6.82 -4.69 9.66
C MET A 51 7.74 -4.33 10.83
N THR A 52 9.03 -4.07 10.59
CA THR A 52 10.00 -3.77 11.65
C THR A 52 9.99 -2.32 12.11
N THR A 53 9.48 -1.42 11.28
CA THR A 53 9.63 0.02 11.46
C THR A 53 8.31 0.67 11.86
N SER A 54 8.36 1.65 12.77
CA SER A 54 7.17 2.41 13.17
C SER A 54 6.72 3.46 12.14
N TRP A 55 7.45 3.62 11.04
CA TRP A 55 7.19 4.64 10.01
C TRP A 55 6.17 4.12 9.00
N THR A 56 5.10 4.88 8.78
CA THR A 56 4.07 4.55 7.80
C THR A 56 4.00 5.63 6.71
N THR A 57 3.69 5.22 5.48
CA THR A 57 3.44 6.14 4.37
C THR A 57 2.03 6.76 4.43
N SER A 58 1.20 6.39 5.40
CA SER A 58 -0.21 6.79 5.49
C SER A 58 -0.45 8.31 5.44
N PRO A 59 0.32 9.17 6.14
CA PRO A 59 0.13 10.62 6.04
C PRO A 59 0.47 11.15 4.63
N VAL A 60 1.50 10.61 4.01
CA VAL A 60 1.93 10.97 2.66
C VAL A 60 0.87 10.55 1.64
N GLU A 61 0.32 9.35 1.76
CA GLU A 61 -0.79 8.88 0.91
C GLU A 61 -2.05 9.74 1.05
N GLY A 62 -2.33 10.24 2.26
CA GLY A 62 -3.40 11.20 2.52
C GLY A 62 -3.20 12.50 1.73
N GLN A 63 -1.99 13.06 1.77
CA GLN A 63 -1.64 14.26 1.00
C GLN A 63 -1.74 14.03 -0.51
N ILE A 64 -1.24 12.89 -1.00
CA ILE A 64 -1.35 12.51 -2.42
C ILE A 64 -2.82 12.41 -2.82
N SER A 65 -3.66 11.79 -2.00
CA SER A 65 -5.09 11.62 -2.25
C SER A 65 -5.81 12.96 -2.27
N ARG A 66 -5.47 13.88 -1.37
CA ARG A 66 -5.98 15.26 -1.35
C ARG A 66 -5.61 16.01 -2.64
N ILE A 67 -4.34 15.95 -3.06
CA ILE A 67 -3.90 16.59 -4.31
C ILE A 67 -4.63 15.99 -5.52
N LYS A 68 -4.77 14.66 -5.58
CA LYS A 68 -5.54 13.96 -6.63
C LYS A 68 -7.01 14.39 -6.63
N ALA A 69 -7.64 14.57 -5.46
CA ALA A 69 -9.01 15.04 -5.34
C ALA A 69 -9.19 16.46 -5.90
N ILE A 70 -8.29 17.39 -5.53
CA ILE A 70 -8.30 18.77 -6.08
C ILE A 70 -8.15 18.76 -7.60
N LYS A 71 -7.23 17.95 -8.15
CA LYS A 71 -7.06 17.80 -9.59
C LYS A 71 -8.31 17.21 -10.28
N ARG A 72 -9.00 16.25 -9.64
CA ARG A 72 -10.24 15.66 -10.16
C ARG A 72 -11.42 16.64 -10.16
N GLN A 73 -11.52 17.53 -9.17
CA GLN A 73 -12.50 18.62 -9.16
C GLN A 73 -12.31 19.59 -10.35
N MET A 74 -11.14 19.58 -10.98
CA MET A 74 -10.81 20.37 -12.17
C MET A 74 -10.94 19.55 -13.46
N TYR A 75 -11.63 18.41 -13.41
CA TYR A 75 -11.80 17.50 -14.55
C TYR A 75 -10.47 17.04 -15.16
N GLY A 76 -9.42 16.93 -14.34
CA GLY A 76 -8.08 16.50 -14.77
C GLY A 76 -7.25 17.59 -15.46
N GLY A 77 -7.86 18.71 -15.85
CA GLY A 77 -7.23 19.85 -16.51
C GLY A 77 -6.63 20.83 -15.50
N ALA A 78 -5.40 20.57 -15.07
CA ALA A 78 -4.67 21.50 -14.22
C ALA A 78 -3.19 21.55 -14.62
N SER A 79 -2.74 22.70 -15.14
CA SER A 79 -1.30 22.99 -15.23
C SER A 79 -0.72 23.07 -13.81
N TYR A 80 0.57 22.76 -13.66
CA TYR A 80 1.24 22.78 -12.37
C TYR A 80 1.02 24.09 -11.58
N PRO A 81 1.15 25.30 -12.18
CA PRO A 81 0.90 26.56 -11.46
C PRO A 81 -0.52 26.67 -10.88
N LEU A 82 -1.53 26.22 -11.63
CA LEU A 82 -2.93 26.28 -11.21
C LEU A 82 -3.23 25.27 -10.09
N LEU A 83 -2.71 24.04 -10.21
CA LEU A 83 -2.82 23.02 -9.18
C LEU A 83 -2.16 23.47 -7.87
N ARG A 84 -0.93 24.01 -7.96
CA ARG A 84 -0.20 24.54 -6.81
C ARG A 84 -1.00 25.63 -6.10
N ARG A 85 -1.58 26.59 -6.84
CA ARG A 85 -2.37 27.67 -6.26
C ARG A 85 -3.63 27.16 -5.55
N ARG A 86 -4.33 26.18 -6.11
CA ARG A 86 -5.50 25.57 -5.46
C ARG A 86 -5.14 24.76 -4.22
N VAL A 87 -4.04 24.01 -4.24
CA VAL A 87 -3.57 23.26 -3.07
C VAL A 87 -3.25 24.21 -1.91
N LEU A 88 -2.55 25.31 -2.18
CA LEU A 88 -2.20 26.32 -1.17
C LEU A 88 -3.42 27.08 -0.63
N LEU A 89 -4.43 27.34 -1.46
CA LEU A 89 -5.67 28.01 -1.05
C LEU A 89 -6.67 27.09 -0.34
N ALA A 90 -6.56 25.78 -0.53
CA ALA A 90 -7.40 24.79 0.15
C ALA A 90 -6.85 24.37 1.51
N ALA A 91 -5.59 24.72 1.83
CA ALA A 91 -4.90 24.45 3.10
C ALA A 91 -5.44 25.36 4.20
#